data_AF-A0A2P8QYC5-F1
#
_entry.id   AF-A0A2P8QYC5-F1
#
_cell.length_a   1.000
_cell.length_b   1.000
_cell.length_c   1.000
_cell.angle_alpha   90.00
_cell.angle_beta   90.00
_cell.angle_gamma   90.00
#
_symmetry.space_group_name_H-M   'P 1'
#
loop_
_entity.id
_entity.type
_entity.pdbx_description
1 polymer ?
#
loop_
_entity_poly.entity_id
_entity_poly.type
_entity_poly.pdbx_seq_one_letter_code
_entity_poly.pdbx_strand_id
1 'polypeptide(L)'
;AKFDRAKFWEEFKKASFILTTTLLLTLLFTGCDNNKSKADFVITSDTNVSKVPGLSKYVTQEEVDSFAFRYWGIDSNYTKDIKPNLIPLRNLLKQKDTKKVLSYIKDNNLSIDITIQDGTTPLMYSSFYNDLNTSKELIKLGANIRAKDSYKLSPLAYAVENNSTLTAKLLLDSGVKFDELGYIQQYINSPLYGEIINIIVDGDNIEIIYENNWIKNIDAKYPSDAFIYIVSRNYIELAKMVLESGYKPQRLKEYPSGISELYIDDNSSIYYSVYSRLDNIPNHEPMLDLLLKYNVYGNELTKEQLKKAYDRCYKNYIDFLKTEKEFKSGKITLSMDPKLSLYRTIKYHKKHCSDNNSTFKGIKELLAWANDYEKNYNISGFLRANIDNPEKVIYKNSNNKINNKTTNKE
;
A
#
# COMPACT_ATOMS: atom_id res chain seq x y z
N ALA A 1 21.87 27.88 21.91
CA ALA A 1 21.57 26.45 22.07
C ALA A 1 22.21 25.62 20.94
N LYS A 2 22.81 24.46 21.24
CA LYS A 2 23.20 23.49 20.20
C LYS A 2 21.92 22.95 19.55
N PHE A 3 21.80 23.09 18.23
CA PHE A 3 20.68 22.55 17.46
C PHE A 3 20.63 21.03 17.62
N ASP A 4 19.52 20.52 18.15
CA ASP A 4 19.25 19.08 18.23
C ASP A 4 18.50 18.65 16.96
N ARG A 5 19.29 18.17 15.99
CA ARG A 5 18.79 17.71 14.69
C ARG A 5 17.80 16.56 14.84
N ALA A 6 17.91 15.71 15.87
CA ALA A 6 17.02 14.57 16.08
C ALA A 6 15.62 15.03 16.49
N LYS A 7 15.55 15.98 17.43
CA LYS A 7 14.28 16.55 17.91
C LYS A 7 13.53 17.32 16.82
N PHE A 8 14.25 18.03 15.94
CA PHE A 8 13.66 18.67 14.75
C PHE A 8 12.93 17.68 13.84
N TRP A 9 13.56 16.53 13.57
CA TRP A 9 12.97 15.50 12.71
C TRP A 9 11.78 14.78 13.33
N GLU A 10 11.73 14.65 14.65
CA GLU A 10 10.58 14.08 15.33
C GLU A 10 9.33 14.97 15.16
N GLU A 11 9.49 16.29 15.30
CA GLU A 11 8.41 17.27 15.12
C GLU A 11 8.04 17.48 13.64
N PHE A 12 9.02 17.50 12.73
CA PHE A 12 8.79 17.58 11.28
C PHE A 12 7.99 16.37 10.76
N LYS A 13 8.27 15.16 11.29
CA LYS A 13 7.50 13.95 10.97
C LYS A 13 6.05 14.04 11.47
N LYS A 14 5.81 14.67 12.63
CA LYS A 14 4.46 14.86 13.20
C LYS A 14 3.62 15.88 12.42
N ALA A 15 4.24 16.89 11.80
CA ALA A 15 3.56 17.95 11.06
C ALA A 15 3.11 17.56 9.62
N SER A 16 3.37 16.32 9.18
CA SER A 16 3.12 15.83 7.80
C SER A 16 1.64 15.56 7.45
N PHE A 17 0.69 16.05 8.24
CA PHE A 17 -0.75 15.96 7.96
C PHE A 17 -1.28 17.35 7.62
N ILE A 18 -1.09 17.80 6.37
CA ILE A 18 -1.92 18.78 5.65
C ILE A 18 -1.37 18.89 4.21
N LEU A 19 -2.26 18.70 3.24
CA LEU A 19 -1.99 18.58 1.82
C LEU A 19 -1.85 19.95 1.13
N THR A 20 -1.12 19.92 0.01
CA THR A 20 -0.96 20.94 -1.07
C THR A 20 0.06 22.08 -0.87
N THR A 21 1.11 21.98 -1.69
CA THR A 21 1.87 23.06 -2.38
C THR A 21 2.77 24.04 -1.62
N THR A 22 2.72 24.20 -0.31
CA THR A 22 3.79 24.93 0.41
C THR A 22 3.70 24.62 1.90
N LEU A 23 4.65 23.85 2.43
CA LEU A 23 4.79 23.76 3.89
C LEU A 23 5.62 24.98 4.34
N LEU A 24 4.93 25.99 4.86
CA LEU A 24 5.57 27.14 5.49
C LEU A 24 6.01 26.71 6.89
N LEU A 25 7.15 26.01 6.96
CA LEU A 25 7.78 25.66 8.23
C LEU A 25 8.46 26.89 8.81
N THR A 26 7.71 27.66 9.60
CA THR A 26 8.32 28.50 10.62
C THR A 26 8.97 27.57 11.63
N LEU A 27 10.30 27.43 11.56
CA LEU A 27 11.12 26.79 12.58
C LEU A 27 10.97 27.54 13.92
N LEU A 28 9.86 27.31 14.63
CA LEU A 28 9.66 27.78 15.98
C LEU A 28 10.49 26.92 16.92
N PHE A 29 11.66 27.43 17.30
CA PHE A 29 12.42 26.94 18.44
C PHE A 29 11.60 27.12 19.73
N THR A 30 10.68 26.21 20.03
CA THR A 30 10.03 26.16 21.35
C THR A 30 10.84 25.23 22.26
N GLY A 31 11.88 25.82 22.84
CA GLY A 31 12.71 25.16 23.85
C GLY A 31 13.91 26.02 24.22
N CYS A 32 13.66 27.09 24.98
CA CYS A 32 14.65 27.91 25.69
C CYS A 32 15.65 28.69 24.80
N ASP A 33 15.26 29.88 24.35
CA ASP A 33 16.02 31.13 24.55
C ASP A 33 15.36 32.30 23.81
N ASN A 34 15.00 33.35 24.56
CA ASN A 34 14.41 34.60 24.09
C ASN A 34 15.44 35.50 23.39
N ASN A 35 16.15 35.02 22.36
CA ASN A 35 16.99 35.88 21.53
C ASN A 35 17.00 35.48 20.04
N LYS A 36 16.27 36.29 19.28
CA LYS A 36 16.36 36.62 17.84
C LYS A 36 17.38 35.80 17.02
N SER A 37 16.86 34.78 16.33
CA SER A 37 17.10 34.63 14.88
C SER A 37 15.94 33.84 14.27
N LYS A 38 14.93 34.56 13.75
CA LYS A 38 13.98 33.98 12.81
C LYS A 38 14.73 33.78 11.50
N ALA A 39 15.03 32.54 11.15
CA ALA A 39 15.42 32.21 9.79
C ALA A 39 14.16 31.66 9.09
N ASP A 40 13.55 32.47 8.24
CA ASP A 40 12.37 32.08 7.48
C ASP A 40 12.84 31.36 6.21
N PHE A 41 13.06 30.05 6.32
CA PHE A 41 13.30 29.20 5.16
C PHE A 41 11.99 28.52 4.73
N VAL A 42 11.65 28.63 3.46
CA VAL A 42 10.63 27.76 2.85
C VAL A 42 11.37 26.58 2.23
N ILE A 43 11.14 25.37 2.77
CA ILE A 43 11.67 24.13 2.22
C ILE A 43 10.54 23.43 1.49
N THR A 44 10.74 23.22 0.21
CA THR A 44 9.89 22.45 -0.70
C THR A 44 10.66 21.25 -1.24
N SER A 45 9.96 20.33 -1.90
CA SER A 45 10.58 19.16 -2.55
C SER A 45 11.64 19.52 -3.60
N ASP A 46 11.62 20.73 -4.14
CA ASP A 46 12.55 21.24 -5.15
C ASP A 46 13.65 22.16 -4.57
N THR A 47 13.74 22.29 -3.25
CA THR A 47 14.72 23.17 -2.61
C THR A 47 16.16 22.68 -2.84
N ASN A 48 16.98 23.51 -3.49
CA ASN A 48 18.41 23.29 -3.57
C ASN A 48 19.11 23.94 -2.36
N VAL A 49 19.51 23.12 -1.40
CA VAL A 49 20.12 23.54 -0.14
C VAL A 49 21.36 24.41 -0.35
N SER A 50 22.16 24.13 -1.37
CA SER A 50 23.37 24.92 -1.67
C SER A 50 23.09 26.32 -2.21
N LYS A 51 21.88 26.53 -2.77
CA LYS A 51 21.46 27.83 -3.33
C LYS A 51 20.79 28.74 -2.30
N VAL A 52 20.42 28.22 -1.13
CA VAL A 52 19.76 28.98 -0.07
C VAL A 52 20.78 29.31 1.04
N PRO A 53 21.23 30.57 1.17
CA PRO A 53 22.27 30.94 2.13
C PRO A 53 21.91 30.53 3.57
N GLY A 54 22.81 29.78 4.21
CA GLY A 54 22.65 29.36 5.60
C GLY A 54 21.72 28.16 5.84
N LEU A 55 21.00 27.68 4.81
CA LEU A 55 20.09 26.54 4.93
C LEU A 55 20.84 25.23 5.23
N SER A 56 22.06 25.08 4.71
CA SER A 56 22.92 23.90 4.91
C SER A 56 23.31 23.64 6.37
N LYS A 57 23.09 24.61 7.27
CA LYS A 57 23.27 24.43 8.73
C LYS A 57 22.14 23.62 9.37
N TYR A 58 20.98 23.52 8.71
CA TYR A 58 19.75 22.97 9.28
C TYR A 58 19.30 21.69 8.57
N VAL A 59 19.46 21.63 7.25
CA VAL A 59 19.05 20.49 6.43
C VAL A 59 20.11 20.20 5.37
N THR A 60 20.28 18.93 5.05
CA THR A 60 21.13 18.44 3.95
C THR A 60 20.32 18.29 2.68
N GLN A 61 20.98 18.30 1.52
CA GLN A 61 20.29 18.03 0.25
C GLN A 61 19.64 16.64 0.26
N GLU A 62 20.31 15.63 0.83
CA GLU A 62 19.77 14.28 0.97
C GLU A 62 18.44 14.22 1.74
N GLU A 63 18.31 15.03 2.80
CA GLU A 63 17.07 15.13 3.57
C GLU A 63 15.94 15.81 2.77
N VAL A 64 16.25 16.84 1.98
CA VAL A 64 15.27 17.47 1.08
C VAL A 64 14.86 16.50 -0.03
N ASP A 65 15.81 15.78 -0.62
CA ASP A 65 15.56 14.79 -1.67
C ASP A 65 14.71 13.62 -1.13
N SER A 66 14.94 13.20 0.11
CA SER A 66 14.10 12.20 0.80
C SER A 66 12.68 12.69 1.04
N PHE A 67 12.48 13.98 1.29
CA PHE A 67 11.15 14.58 1.35
C PHE A 67 10.51 14.66 -0.04
N ALA A 68 11.27 15.07 -1.04
CA ALA A 68 10.82 15.17 -2.43
C ALA A 68 10.36 13.83 -3.01
N PHE A 69 11.05 12.75 -2.64
CA PHE A 69 10.64 11.38 -2.95
C PHE A 69 9.18 11.10 -2.59
N ARG A 70 8.63 11.72 -1.54
CA ARG A 70 7.25 11.43 -1.10
C ARG A 70 6.18 12.05 -1.99
N TYR A 71 6.51 13.12 -2.71
CA TYR A 71 5.56 13.88 -3.53
C TYR A 71 5.82 13.74 -5.02
N TRP A 72 6.94 13.13 -5.37
CA TRP A 72 7.32 12.91 -6.75
C TRP A 72 6.49 11.80 -7.41
N GLY A 73 6.26 11.92 -8.72
CA GLY A 73 5.61 10.89 -9.51
C GLY A 73 5.97 11.04 -10.99
N ILE A 74 6.40 9.95 -11.62
CA ILE A 74 6.89 9.95 -13.00
C ILE A 74 5.84 10.47 -14.00
N ASP A 75 4.56 10.26 -13.68
CA ASP A 75 3.41 10.67 -14.48
C ASP A 75 2.88 12.07 -14.17
N SER A 76 3.47 12.78 -13.20
CA SER A 76 3.08 14.14 -12.79
C SER A 76 2.88 15.08 -13.99
N ASN A 77 1.90 15.97 -13.94
CA ASN A 77 1.71 16.97 -15.00
C ASN A 77 2.63 18.19 -14.85
N TYR A 78 3.43 18.23 -13.77
CA TYR A 78 4.41 19.29 -13.58
C TYR A 78 5.55 19.15 -14.60
N THR A 79 5.86 20.24 -15.30
CA THR A 79 6.88 20.27 -16.36
C THR A 79 7.86 21.44 -16.24
N LYS A 80 7.74 22.28 -15.19
CA LYS A 80 8.50 23.54 -15.10
C LYS A 80 10.02 23.33 -15.17
N ASP A 81 10.49 22.25 -14.58
CA ASP A 81 11.92 21.92 -14.50
C ASP A 81 12.39 21.01 -15.65
N ILE A 82 11.50 20.64 -16.57
CA ILE A 82 11.83 19.84 -17.74
C ILE A 82 12.31 20.77 -18.84
N LYS A 83 13.45 20.45 -19.46
CA LYS A 83 13.93 21.19 -20.64
C LYS A 83 12.82 21.20 -21.72
N PRO A 84 12.47 22.35 -22.32
CA PRO A 84 11.34 22.44 -23.25
C PRO A 84 11.40 21.44 -24.41
N ASN A 85 12.60 21.13 -24.90
CA ASN A 85 12.82 20.16 -25.97
C ASN A 85 12.69 18.69 -25.53
N LEU A 86 12.47 18.39 -24.24
CA LEU A 86 12.21 17.04 -23.73
C LEU A 86 10.74 16.81 -23.37
N ILE A 87 9.93 17.87 -23.28
CA ILE A 87 8.48 17.77 -23.05
C ILE A 87 7.80 16.92 -24.14
N PRO A 88 8.09 17.11 -25.45
CA PRO A 88 7.49 16.26 -26.48
C PRO A 88 7.86 14.78 -26.33
N LEU A 89 9.14 14.47 -26.06
CA LEU A 89 9.62 13.10 -25.83
C LEU A 89 8.85 12.43 -24.67
N ARG A 90 8.71 13.16 -23.57
CA ARG A 90 7.94 12.69 -22.40
C ARG A 90 6.51 12.33 -22.77
N ASN A 91 5.83 13.20 -23.52
CA ASN A 91 4.44 12.94 -23.94
C ASN A 91 4.33 11.71 -24.85
N LEU A 92 5.29 11.51 -25.76
CA LEU A 92 5.36 10.32 -26.61
C LEU A 92 5.56 9.04 -25.80
N LEU A 93 6.41 9.08 -24.77
CA LEU A 93 6.61 7.96 -23.83
C LEU A 93 5.33 7.64 -23.05
N LYS A 94 4.59 8.64 -22.58
CA LYS A 94 3.28 8.45 -21.93
C LYS A 94 2.25 7.81 -22.87
N GLN A 95 2.32 8.15 -24.17
CA GLN A 95 1.45 7.62 -25.22
C GLN A 95 1.86 6.21 -25.71
N LYS A 96 3.02 5.70 -25.29
CA LYS A 96 3.58 4.40 -25.71
C LYS A 96 3.79 4.28 -27.23
N ASP A 97 4.08 5.39 -27.90
CA ASP A 97 4.32 5.40 -29.35
C ASP A 97 5.80 5.13 -29.63
N THR A 98 6.19 3.85 -29.65
CA THR A 98 7.60 3.43 -29.82
C THR A 98 8.26 4.07 -31.03
N LYS A 99 7.57 4.13 -32.18
CA LYS A 99 8.15 4.68 -33.41
C LYS A 99 8.48 6.16 -33.23
N LYS A 100 7.54 6.96 -32.70
CA LYS A 100 7.78 8.38 -32.50
C LYS A 100 8.79 8.65 -31.39
N VAL A 101 8.82 7.85 -30.32
CA VAL A 101 9.85 7.95 -29.28
C VAL A 101 11.25 7.79 -29.89
N LEU A 102 11.46 6.73 -30.67
CA LEU A 102 12.76 6.45 -31.29
C LEU A 102 13.15 7.49 -32.34
N SER A 103 12.21 7.90 -33.21
CA SER A 103 12.43 9.00 -34.16
C SER A 103 12.80 10.29 -33.45
N TYR A 104 12.09 10.66 -32.38
CA TYR A 104 12.37 11.89 -31.65
C TYR A 104 13.77 11.90 -31.03
N ILE A 105 14.17 10.78 -30.41
CA ILE A 105 15.52 10.62 -29.84
C ILE A 105 16.58 10.79 -30.94
N LYS A 106 16.38 10.13 -32.09
CA LYS A 106 17.32 10.18 -33.22
C LYS A 106 17.40 11.57 -33.86
N ASP A 107 16.26 12.15 -34.22
CA ASP A 107 16.17 13.40 -34.99
C ASP A 107 16.68 14.60 -34.19
N ASN A 108 16.62 14.53 -32.85
CA ASN A 108 17.17 15.54 -31.95
C ASN A 108 18.57 15.19 -31.42
N ASN A 109 19.21 14.14 -31.94
CA ASN A 109 20.54 13.67 -31.54
C ASN A 109 20.68 13.49 -30.01
N LEU A 110 19.66 12.90 -29.38
CA LEU A 110 19.63 12.64 -27.95
C LEU A 110 20.28 11.28 -27.63
N SER A 111 20.90 11.17 -26.46
CA SER A 111 21.32 9.88 -25.90
C SER A 111 20.11 8.99 -25.61
N ILE A 112 20.26 7.67 -25.74
CA ILE A 112 19.21 6.69 -25.38
C ILE A 112 18.84 6.76 -23.88
N ASP A 113 19.81 7.13 -23.04
CA ASP A 113 19.67 7.34 -21.61
C ASP A 113 19.46 8.82 -21.25
N ILE A 114 18.93 9.63 -22.17
CA ILE A 114 18.63 11.05 -21.90
C ILE A 114 17.77 11.20 -20.64
N THR A 115 18.20 12.05 -19.72
CA THR A 115 17.44 12.32 -18.50
C THR A 115 16.37 13.37 -18.76
N ILE A 116 15.11 13.09 -18.41
CA ILE A 116 13.95 13.96 -18.68
C ILE A 116 13.64 14.85 -17.46
N GLN A 117 13.21 14.23 -16.36
CA GLN A 117 12.86 14.93 -15.12
C GLN A 117 13.43 14.15 -13.94
N ASP A 118 14.12 14.81 -13.02
CA ASP A 118 14.70 14.19 -11.82
C ASP A 118 15.57 12.97 -12.11
N GLY A 119 16.26 12.97 -13.26
CA GLY A 119 17.13 11.87 -13.68
C GLY A 119 16.41 10.69 -14.34
N THR A 120 15.08 10.74 -14.53
CA THR A 120 14.34 9.65 -15.19
C THR A 120 14.74 9.48 -16.66
N THR A 121 14.89 8.22 -17.09
CA THR A 121 15.26 7.85 -18.47
C THR A 121 14.04 7.37 -19.28
N PRO A 122 14.11 7.32 -20.62
CA PRO A 122 13.06 6.71 -21.44
C PRO A 122 12.70 5.28 -21.02
N LEU A 123 13.71 4.49 -20.59
CA LEU A 123 13.47 3.13 -20.13
C LEU A 123 12.65 3.10 -18.84
N MET A 124 12.89 4.02 -17.90
CA MET A 124 12.07 4.15 -16.69
C MET A 124 10.61 4.52 -17.01
N TYR A 125 10.39 5.44 -17.95
CA TYR A 125 9.03 5.77 -18.42
C TYR A 125 8.31 4.56 -19.02
N SER A 126 8.96 3.87 -19.97
CA SER A 126 8.36 2.67 -20.58
C SER A 126 8.14 1.53 -19.58
N SER A 127 8.98 1.44 -18.54
CA SER A 127 8.83 0.48 -17.44
C SER A 127 7.63 0.80 -16.56
N PHE A 128 7.49 2.06 -16.15
CA PHE A 128 6.34 2.51 -15.38
C PHE A 128 5.04 2.26 -16.15
N TYR A 129 4.99 2.58 -17.45
CA TYR A 129 3.76 2.42 -18.23
C TYR A 129 3.50 1.00 -18.75
N ASN A 130 4.33 0.00 -18.43
CA ASN A 130 4.24 -1.36 -18.97
C ASN A 130 4.28 -1.40 -20.51
N ASP A 131 5.09 -0.53 -21.12
CA ASP A 131 5.30 -0.45 -22.56
C ASP A 131 6.44 -1.39 -22.98
N LEU A 132 6.07 -2.65 -23.20
CA LEU A 132 7.01 -3.71 -23.56
C LEU A 132 7.77 -3.41 -24.86
N ASN A 133 7.11 -2.82 -25.86
CA ASN A 133 7.71 -2.60 -27.17
C ASN A 133 8.79 -1.53 -27.12
N THR A 134 8.47 -0.39 -26.50
CA THR A 134 9.46 0.68 -26.30
C THR A 134 10.61 0.19 -25.42
N SER A 135 10.31 -0.53 -24.33
CA SER A 135 11.34 -1.09 -23.45
C SER A 135 12.32 -1.99 -24.21
N LYS A 136 11.82 -2.92 -25.04
CA LYS A 136 12.66 -3.82 -25.85
C LYS A 136 13.59 -3.07 -26.80
N GLU A 137 13.07 -2.10 -27.54
CA GLU A 137 13.89 -1.34 -28.49
C GLU A 137 14.92 -0.44 -27.78
N LEU A 138 14.55 0.19 -26.66
CA LEU A 138 15.48 0.97 -25.86
C LEU A 138 16.64 0.09 -25.34
N ILE A 139 16.34 -1.09 -24.77
CA ILE A 139 17.36 -2.03 -24.29
C ILE A 139 18.25 -2.50 -25.44
N LYS A 140 17.68 -2.82 -26.61
CA LYS A 140 18.43 -3.21 -27.81
C LYS A 140 19.37 -2.11 -28.30
N LEU A 141 18.98 -0.85 -28.14
CA LEU A 141 19.80 0.33 -28.45
C LEU A 141 20.81 0.68 -27.35
N GLY A 142 20.93 -0.15 -26.31
CA GLY A 142 21.93 0.00 -25.25
C GLY A 142 21.49 0.86 -24.08
N ALA A 143 20.19 1.09 -23.88
CA ALA A 143 19.69 1.77 -22.68
C ALA A 143 20.15 1.03 -21.41
N ASN A 144 20.61 1.80 -20.42
CA ASN A 144 21.10 1.23 -19.18
C ASN A 144 19.94 0.67 -18.33
N ILE A 145 19.80 -0.65 -18.32
CA ILE A 145 18.79 -1.39 -17.55
C ILE A 145 18.90 -1.22 -16.02
N ARG A 146 20.04 -0.68 -15.54
CA ARG A 146 20.33 -0.39 -14.12
C ARG A 146 20.48 1.11 -13.85
N ALA A 147 20.03 1.97 -14.77
CA ALA A 147 20.03 3.41 -14.54
C ALA A 147 19.29 3.74 -13.23
N LYS A 148 19.77 4.76 -12.52
CA LYS A 148 19.15 5.25 -11.29
C LYS A 148 18.89 6.74 -11.44
N ASP A 149 17.69 7.16 -11.07
CA ASP A 149 17.31 8.56 -11.07
C ASP A 149 17.82 9.26 -9.79
N SER A 150 17.40 10.51 -9.57
CA SER A 150 17.76 11.28 -8.37
C SER A 150 17.30 10.60 -7.07
N TYR A 151 16.23 9.80 -7.14
CA TYR A 151 15.65 9.07 -6.02
C TYR A 151 16.14 7.64 -5.88
N LYS A 152 17.13 7.23 -6.67
CA LYS A 152 17.70 5.88 -6.74
C LYS A 152 16.72 4.81 -7.26
N LEU A 153 15.59 5.21 -7.82
CA LEU A 153 14.66 4.29 -8.47
C LEU A 153 15.24 3.86 -9.82
N SER A 154 15.15 2.55 -10.08
CA SER A 154 15.61 1.91 -11.31
C SER A 154 14.43 1.64 -12.26
N PRO A 155 14.66 1.30 -13.54
CA PRO A 155 13.60 0.82 -14.42
C PRO A 155 12.76 -0.31 -13.80
N LEU A 156 13.39 -1.24 -13.08
CA LEU A 156 12.66 -2.33 -12.41
C LEU A 156 11.82 -1.81 -11.24
N ALA A 157 12.32 -0.82 -10.49
CA ALA A 157 11.53 -0.18 -9.43
C ALA A 157 10.24 0.43 -9.99
N TYR A 158 10.32 1.20 -11.07
CA TYR A 158 9.15 1.74 -11.78
C TYR A 158 8.18 0.67 -12.27
N ALA A 159 8.70 -0.44 -12.77
CA ALA A 159 7.85 -1.55 -13.19
C ALA A 159 7.09 -2.17 -12.00
N VAL A 160 7.74 -2.34 -10.86
CA VAL A 160 7.14 -2.88 -9.63
C VAL A 160 6.11 -1.92 -9.04
N GLU A 161 6.42 -0.62 -8.98
CA GLU A 161 5.54 0.43 -8.44
C GLU A 161 4.15 0.41 -9.07
N ASN A 162 4.10 0.22 -10.40
CA ASN A 162 2.89 0.30 -11.21
C ASN A 162 2.36 -1.07 -11.68
N ASN A 163 2.86 -2.18 -11.10
CA ASN A 163 2.50 -3.55 -11.49
C ASN A 163 2.67 -3.85 -13.00
N SER A 164 3.71 -3.30 -13.61
CA SER A 164 4.04 -3.46 -15.02
C SER A 164 4.72 -4.80 -15.29
N THR A 165 3.94 -5.88 -15.23
CA THR A 165 4.43 -7.27 -15.25
C THR A 165 5.23 -7.62 -16.51
N LEU A 166 4.87 -7.09 -17.69
CA LEU A 166 5.57 -7.39 -18.94
C LEU A 166 6.98 -6.78 -18.94
N THR A 167 7.10 -5.51 -18.55
CA THR A 167 8.41 -4.86 -18.50
C THR A 167 9.25 -5.35 -17.32
N ALA A 168 8.65 -5.64 -16.17
CA ALA A 168 9.35 -6.26 -15.05
C ALA A 168 9.98 -7.60 -15.47
N LYS A 169 9.21 -8.46 -16.16
CA LYS A 169 9.72 -9.71 -16.73
C LYS A 169 10.88 -9.48 -17.70
N LEU A 170 10.73 -8.54 -18.64
CA LEU A 170 11.79 -8.21 -19.59
C LEU A 170 13.09 -7.81 -18.89
N LEU A 171 13.02 -6.97 -17.86
CA LEU A 171 14.20 -6.50 -17.12
C LEU A 171 14.88 -7.63 -16.33
N LEU A 172 14.08 -8.49 -15.68
CA LEU A 172 14.58 -9.68 -15.00
C LEU A 172 15.26 -10.65 -15.98
N ASP A 173 14.60 -10.93 -17.11
CA ASP A 173 15.13 -11.79 -18.19
C ASP A 173 16.40 -11.18 -18.83
N SER A 174 16.55 -9.85 -18.79
CA SER A 174 17.75 -9.12 -19.25
C SER A 174 18.89 -9.11 -18.22
N GLY A 175 18.73 -9.83 -17.10
CA GLY A 175 19.76 -10.05 -16.09
C GLY A 175 19.80 -9.03 -14.96
N VAL A 176 18.79 -8.16 -14.81
CA VAL A 176 18.61 -7.37 -13.58
C VAL A 176 18.10 -8.31 -12.49
N LYS A 177 18.77 -8.37 -11.34
CA LYS A 177 18.27 -9.16 -10.22
C LYS A 177 17.30 -8.35 -9.37
N PHE A 178 16.31 -9.01 -8.78
CA PHE A 178 15.32 -8.35 -7.94
C PHE A 178 15.92 -7.74 -6.66
N ASP A 179 16.97 -8.34 -6.10
CA ASP A 179 17.67 -7.81 -4.93
C ASP A 179 18.45 -6.51 -5.20
N GLU A 180 18.75 -6.19 -6.46
CA GLU A 180 19.37 -4.92 -6.87
C GLU A 180 18.40 -3.72 -6.82
N LEU A 181 17.08 -3.99 -6.74
CA LEU A 181 16.03 -2.97 -6.83
C LEU A 181 16.13 -1.95 -5.69
N GLY A 182 16.35 -2.42 -4.46
CA GLY A 182 16.30 -1.59 -3.26
C GLY A 182 14.86 -1.30 -2.82
N TYR A 183 14.54 -0.03 -2.60
CA TYR A 183 13.19 0.41 -2.21
C TYR A 183 12.37 0.85 -3.43
N ILE A 184 11.05 0.84 -3.26
CA ILE A 184 10.08 1.43 -4.19
C ILE A 184 9.31 2.56 -3.53
N GLN A 185 8.63 3.36 -4.35
CA GLN A 185 7.61 4.29 -3.91
C GLN A 185 6.23 3.59 -3.85
N GLN A 186 5.50 3.72 -2.74
CA GLN A 186 4.12 3.20 -2.68
C GLN A 186 3.19 4.00 -3.62
N TYR A 187 2.94 3.46 -4.81
CA TYR A 187 2.35 4.23 -5.91
C TYR A 187 0.88 3.88 -6.19
N ILE A 188 0.46 2.62 -6.04
CA ILE A 188 -0.92 2.18 -6.22
C ILE A 188 -1.45 1.73 -4.86
N ASN A 189 -2.68 2.09 -4.50
CA ASN A 189 -3.38 1.54 -3.34
C ASN A 189 -4.20 0.32 -3.77
N SER A 190 -4.19 -0.74 -2.96
CA SER A 190 -5.04 -1.92 -3.15
C SER A 190 -6.26 -1.86 -2.23
N PRO A 191 -7.34 -2.61 -2.55
CA PRO A 191 -8.45 -2.78 -1.63
C PRO A 191 -7.99 -3.32 -0.27
N LEU A 192 -8.45 -2.69 0.82
CA LEU A 192 -8.24 -3.13 2.21
C LEU A 192 -9.59 -3.11 2.94
N TYR A 193 -9.80 -4.01 3.92
CA TYR A 193 -11.07 -4.01 4.65
C TYR A 193 -11.30 -2.74 5.49
N GLY A 194 -10.25 -2.01 5.85
CA GLY A 194 -10.38 -0.70 6.52
C GLY A 194 -10.93 0.42 5.62
N GLU A 195 -10.94 0.23 4.31
CA GLU A 195 -11.20 1.28 3.30
C GLU A 195 -12.57 1.06 2.62
N ILE A 196 -13.60 0.69 3.37
CA ILE A 196 -14.95 0.45 2.84
C ILE A 196 -15.63 1.79 2.55
N ILE A 197 -16.17 1.97 1.34
CA ILE A 197 -17.00 3.14 0.99
C ILE A 197 -18.48 2.81 0.92
N ASN A 198 -18.82 1.59 0.50
CA ASN A 198 -20.19 1.13 0.40
C ASN A 198 -20.30 -0.34 0.77
N ILE A 199 -21.44 -0.68 1.36
CA ILE A 199 -21.89 -2.06 1.50
C ILE A 199 -23.22 -2.21 0.77
N ILE A 200 -23.29 -3.23 -0.09
CA ILE A 200 -24.54 -3.65 -0.72
C ILE A 200 -25.00 -4.93 -0.02
N VAL A 201 -26.20 -4.89 0.54
CA VAL A 201 -26.85 -6.01 1.23
C VAL A 201 -27.88 -6.63 0.30
N ASP A 202 -27.75 -7.93 0.02
CA ASP A 202 -28.66 -8.72 -0.81
C ASP A 202 -29.04 -10.01 -0.08
N GLY A 203 -30.13 -9.95 0.69
CA GLY A 203 -30.49 -11.01 1.63
C GLY A 203 -29.37 -11.25 2.64
N ASP A 204 -28.74 -12.44 2.58
CA ASP A 204 -27.61 -12.82 3.44
C ASP A 204 -26.24 -12.46 2.82
N ASN A 205 -26.20 -11.98 1.58
CA ASN A 205 -24.98 -11.62 0.89
C ASN A 205 -24.59 -10.16 1.18
N ILE A 206 -23.30 -9.95 1.43
CA ILE A 206 -22.70 -8.63 1.62
C ILE A 206 -21.64 -8.44 0.55
N GLU A 207 -21.89 -7.51 -0.35
CA GLU A 207 -20.91 -7.02 -1.32
C GLU A 207 -20.27 -5.75 -0.76
N ILE A 208 -18.94 -5.69 -0.79
CA ILE A 208 -18.15 -4.58 -0.27
C ILE A 208 -17.59 -3.81 -1.45
N ILE A 209 -17.81 -2.50 -1.47
CA ILE A 209 -17.14 -1.59 -2.40
C ILE A 209 -16.10 -0.81 -1.59
N TYR A 210 -14.88 -0.81 -2.09
CA TYR A 210 -13.73 -0.19 -1.43
C TYR A 210 -13.43 1.18 -2.03
N GLU A 211 -12.87 2.08 -1.23
CA GLU A 211 -12.35 3.37 -1.67
C GLU A 211 -11.26 3.19 -2.71
N ASN A 212 -10.30 2.33 -2.39
CA ASN A 212 -9.12 2.06 -3.19
C ASN A 212 -9.35 0.83 -4.08
N ASN A 213 -9.86 1.02 -5.30
CA ASN A 213 -9.87 -0.02 -6.32
C ASN A 213 -8.70 0.14 -7.30
N TRP A 214 -7.48 -0.18 -6.83
CA TRP A 214 -6.23 -0.01 -7.61
C TRP A 214 -6.00 1.43 -8.07
N ILE A 215 -6.36 2.40 -7.22
CA ILE A 215 -6.23 3.82 -7.51
C ILE A 215 -4.81 4.28 -7.16
N LYS A 216 -4.31 5.26 -7.90
CA LYS A 216 -3.00 5.89 -7.64
C LYS A 216 -3.00 6.54 -6.27
N ASN A 217 -1.94 6.29 -5.50
CA ASN A 217 -1.67 7.02 -4.28
C ASN A 217 -1.19 8.43 -4.65
N ILE A 218 -2.06 9.42 -4.43
CA ILE A 218 -1.78 10.84 -4.67
C ILE A 218 -1.25 11.56 -3.43
N ASP A 219 -1.22 10.86 -2.28
CA ASP A 219 -0.76 11.38 -1.00
C ASP A 219 0.76 11.23 -0.85
N ALA A 220 1.29 11.55 0.33
CA ALA A 220 2.71 11.36 0.63
C ALA A 220 3.06 9.87 0.54
N LYS A 221 3.89 9.53 -0.44
CA LYS A 221 4.33 8.16 -0.70
C LYS A 221 5.55 7.84 0.17
N TYR A 222 5.55 6.66 0.76
CA TYR A 222 6.66 6.22 1.61
C TYR A 222 7.53 5.21 0.88
N PRO A 223 8.85 5.19 1.16
CA PRO A 223 9.70 4.12 0.67
C PRO A 223 9.22 2.80 1.27
N SER A 224 9.17 1.75 0.46
CA SER A 224 8.76 0.43 0.90
C SER A 224 9.75 -0.61 0.38
N ASP A 225 9.92 -1.68 1.14
CA ASP A 225 10.56 -2.88 0.62
C ASP A 225 9.72 -3.42 -0.54
N ALA A 226 10.37 -3.70 -1.65
CA ALA A 226 9.69 -4.05 -2.89
C ALA A 226 8.87 -5.34 -2.76
N PHE A 227 9.37 -6.36 -2.06
CA PHE A 227 8.64 -7.62 -1.93
C PHE A 227 7.46 -7.50 -0.98
N ILE A 228 7.62 -6.76 0.14
CA ILE A 228 6.49 -6.44 1.03
C ILE A 228 5.41 -5.69 0.25
N TYR A 229 5.80 -4.69 -0.55
CA TYR A 229 4.85 -3.94 -1.36
C TYR A 229 4.07 -4.84 -2.30
N ILE A 230 4.76 -5.69 -3.08
CA ILE A 230 4.15 -6.68 -3.99
C ILE A 230 3.12 -7.55 -3.26
N VAL A 231 3.47 -8.08 -2.07
CA VAL A 231 2.56 -8.93 -1.28
C VAL A 231 1.38 -8.12 -0.74
N SER A 232 1.62 -6.94 -0.17
CA SER A 232 0.57 -6.07 0.39
C SER A 232 -0.41 -5.56 -0.67
N ARG A 233 0.05 -5.43 -1.92
CA ARG A 233 -0.77 -5.08 -3.06
C ARG A 233 -1.31 -6.30 -3.79
N ASN A 234 -1.14 -7.52 -3.26
CA ASN A 234 -1.66 -8.74 -3.87
C ASN A 234 -1.27 -8.92 -5.37
N TYR A 235 -0.07 -8.47 -5.76
CA TYR A 235 0.45 -8.59 -7.13
C TYR A 235 0.97 -10.00 -7.43
N ILE A 236 0.03 -10.95 -7.60
CA ILE A 236 0.32 -12.40 -7.73
C ILE A 236 1.35 -12.70 -8.82
N GLU A 237 1.16 -12.13 -10.03
CA GLU A 237 2.04 -12.42 -11.16
C GLU A 237 3.46 -11.93 -10.91
N LEU A 238 3.60 -10.71 -10.37
CA LEU A 238 4.89 -10.13 -10.05
C LEU A 238 5.58 -10.88 -8.91
N ALA A 239 4.86 -11.24 -7.85
CA ALA A 239 5.38 -12.10 -6.77
C ALA A 239 5.90 -13.43 -7.32
N LYS A 240 5.14 -14.04 -8.24
CA LYS A 240 5.52 -15.31 -8.86
C LYS A 240 6.81 -15.16 -9.67
N MET A 241 6.91 -14.13 -10.51
CA MET A 241 8.12 -13.85 -11.30
C MET A 241 9.35 -13.66 -10.40
N VAL A 242 9.18 -12.89 -9.31
CA VAL A 242 10.27 -12.63 -8.36
C VAL A 242 10.72 -13.91 -7.67
N LEU A 243 9.79 -14.72 -7.16
CA LEU A 243 10.12 -16.00 -6.52
C LEU A 243 10.75 -17.00 -7.50
N GLU A 244 10.27 -17.05 -8.76
CA GLU A 244 10.83 -17.88 -9.83
C GLU A 244 12.24 -17.47 -10.23
N SER A 245 12.62 -16.21 -10.03
CA SER A 245 14.00 -15.75 -10.25
C SER A 245 15.01 -16.30 -9.22
N GLY A 246 14.54 -16.99 -8.18
CA GLY A 246 15.35 -17.49 -7.08
C GLY A 246 15.58 -16.47 -5.96
N TYR A 247 14.91 -15.32 -6.00
CA TYR A 247 14.91 -14.36 -4.90
C TYR A 247 14.37 -15.00 -3.62
N LYS A 248 15.08 -14.80 -2.51
CA LYS A 248 14.69 -15.27 -1.19
C LYS A 248 14.28 -14.08 -0.32
N PRO A 249 12.98 -13.91 -0.03
CA PRO A 249 12.51 -12.82 0.83
C PRO A 249 13.19 -12.84 2.19
N GLN A 250 13.61 -11.67 2.67
CA GLN A 250 14.21 -11.51 3.99
C GLN A 250 13.14 -11.28 5.07
N ARG A 251 13.52 -11.42 6.35
CA ARG A 251 12.66 -11.06 7.48
C ARG A 251 12.31 -9.58 7.47
N LEU A 252 11.11 -9.26 7.95
CA LEU A 252 10.74 -7.88 8.20
C LEU A 252 11.64 -7.30 9.29
N LYS A 253 12.26 -6.13 9.03
CA LYS A 253 13.10 -5.43 10.01
C LYS A 253 12.26 -4.63 11.02
N GLU A 254 11.05 -4.24 10.64
CA GLU A 254 10.18 -3.38 11.43
C GLU A 254 8.72 -3.87 11.39
N TYR A 255 8.00 -3.57 12.47
CA TYR A 255 6.61 -3.95 12.72
C TYR A 255 5.66 -3.37 11.66
N PRO A 256 4.71 -4.16 11.12
CA PRO A 256 3.46 -3.61 10.62
C PRO A 256 2.76 -2.84 11.75
N SER A 257 2.40 -1.58 11.55
CA SER A 257 1.56 -0.86 12.50
C SER A 257 0.17 -1.52 12.59
N GLY A 258 -0.20 -2.04 13.76
CA GLY A 258 -1.56 -2.57 14.02
C GLY A 258 -1.59 -3.84 14.87
N ILE A 259 -2.71 -4.05 15.57
CA ILE A 259 -3.04 -5.32 16.23
C ILE A 259 -3.55 -6.26 15.14
N SER A 260 -2.83 -7.37 14.91
CA SER A 260 -3.24 -8.42 13.97
C SER A 260 -3.61 -9.67 14.78
N GLU A 261 -4.63 -10.41 14.34
CA GLU A 261 -4.93 -11.73 14.92
C GLU A 261 -3.81 -12.76 14.71
N LEU A 262 -2.83 -12.44 13.86
CA LEU A 262 -1.61 -13.21 13.68
C LEU A 262 -0.57 -12.98 14.78
N TYR A 263 -0.76 -11.98 15.65
CA TYR A 263 0.00 -11.85 16.89
C TYR A 263 -0.53 -12.87 17.91
N ILE A 264 0.16 -14.01 17.98
CA ILE A 264 -0.17 -15.13 18.87
C ILE A 264 0.57 -14.98 20.20
N ASP A 265 1.89 -14.84 20.12
CA ASP A 265 2.83 -14.59 21.21
C ASP A 265 4.11 -13.95 20.66
N ASP A 266 5.00 -13.51 21.55
CA ASP A 266 6.25 -12.80 21.20
C ASP A 266 7.21 -13.61 20.33
N ASN A 267 7.08 -14.94 20.32
CA ASN A 267 7.92 -15.86 19.54
C ASN A 267 7.30 -16.22 18.17
N SER A 268 6.12 -15.71 17.84
CA SER A 268 5.41 -16.04 16.61
C SER A 268 6.05 -15.36 15.40
N SER A 269 6.77 -16.12 14.57
CA SER A 269 7.47 -15.60 13.39
C SER A 269 6.54 -15.02 12.32
N ILE A 270 5.29 -15.48 12.28
CA ILE A 270 4.29 -15.09 11.26
C ILE A 270 3.95 -13.62 11.29
N TYR A 271 3.92 -13.02 12.48
CA TYR A 271 3.68 -11.61 12.62
C TYR A 271 4.84 -10.76 12.07
N TYR A 272 6.06 -11.31 12.07
CA TYR A 272 7.29 -10.68 11.55
C TYR A 272 7.63 -11.07 10.11
N SER A 273 6.60 -11.41 9.33
CA SER A 273 6.76 -11.93 7.97
C SER A 273 5.78 -11.27 7.01
N VAL A 274 5.97 -11.51 5.71
CA VAL A 274 5.04 -11.02 4.68
C VAL A 274 3.62 -11.58 4.83
N TYR A 275 3.43 -12.69 5.57
CA TYR A 275 2.11 -13.25 5.86
C TYR A 275 1.24 -12.29 6.67
N SER A 276 1.83 -11.42 7.48
CA SER A 276 1.11 -10.39 8.25
C SER A 276 0.48 -9.30 7.38
N ARG A 277 0.69 -9.33 6.06
CA ARG A 277 0.07 -8.39 5.11
C ARG A 277 -1.19 -8.98 4.47
N LEU A 278 -1.42 -10.29 4.67
CA LEU A 278 -2.50 -11.03 4.02
C LEU A 278 -3.81 -11.01 4.82
N ASP A 279 -3.79 -10.63 6.09
CA ASP A 279 -4.97 -10.60 6.96
C ASP A 279 -5.95 -9.45 6.65
N ASN A 280 -5.51 -8.38 6.02
CA ASN A 280 -6.37 -7.23 5.72
C ASN A 280 -6.60 -6.96 4.23
N ILE A 281 -6.36 -7.95 3.36
CA ILE A 281 -6.58 -7.83 1.91
C ILE A 281 -7.63 -8.84 1.40
N PRO A 282 -8.54 -8.45 0.51
CA PRO A 282 -9.45 -9.38 -0.14
C PRO A 282 -8.71 -10.28 -1.14
N ASN A 283 -9.21 -11.50 -1.34
CA ASN A 283 -8.68 -12.49 -2.29
C ASN A 283 -7.19 -12.80 -2.04
N HIS A 284 -6.81 -13.00 -0.79
CA HIS A 284 -5.42 -13.20 -0.35
C HIS A 284 -4.90 -14.64 -0.62
N GLU A 285 -5.81 -15.59 -0.87
CA GLU A 285 -5.53 -17.01 -0.95
C GLU A 285 -4.53 -17.39 -2.06
N PRO A 286 -4.60 -16.82 -3.28
CA PRO A 286 -3.60 -17.12 -4.32
C PRO A 286 -2.19 -16.65 -3.94
N MET A 287 -2.07 -15.51 -3.25
CA MET A 287 -0.78 -15.03 -2.74
C MET A 287 -0.28 -15.96 -1.63
N LEU A 288 -1.14 -16.36 -0.70
CA LEU A 288 -0.79 -17.33 0.34
C LEU A 288 -0.27 -18.64 -0.25
N ASP A 289 -1.01 -19.24 -1.18
CA ASP A 289 -0.62 -20.48 -1.84
C ASP A 289 0.73 -20.36 -2.56
N LEU A 290 0.97 -19.21 -3.20
CA LEU A 290 2.24 -18.91 -3.84
C LEU A 290 3.39 -18.83 -2.83
N LEU A 291 3.24 -18.07 -1.74
CA LEU A 291 4.28 -17.93 -0.71
C LEU A 291 4.62 -19.28 -0.07
N LEU A 292 3.61 -20.12 0.18
CA LEU A 292 3.80 -21.47 0.72
C LEU A 292 4.51 -22.39 -0.28
N LYS A 293 4.13 -22.33 -1.57
CA LYS A 293 4.78 -23.12 -2.63
C LYS A 293 6.29 -22.86 -2.71
N TYR A 294 6.72 -21.61 -2.50
CA TYR A 294 8.13 -21.22 -2.56
C TYR A 294 8.83 -21.24 -1.19
N ASN A 295 8.20 -21.80 -0.15
CA ASN A 295 8.76 -21.89 1.21
C ASN A 295 9.27 -20.53 1.73
N VAL A 296 8.48 -19.48 1.54
CA VAL A 296 8.81 -18.16 2.09
C VAL A 296 8.79 -18.25 3.62
N TYR A 297 9.85 -17.75 4.24
CA TYR A 297 10.05 -17.79 5.69
C TYR A 297 8.91 -17.10 6.45
N GLY A 298 8.69 -17.53 7.70
CA GLY A 298 7.81 -16.87 8.65
C GLY A 298 6.50 -17.60 8.88
N ASN A 299 6.34 -18.82 8.36
CA ASN A 299 5.15 -19.64 8.61
C ASN A 299 5.41 -20.76 9.62
N GLU A 300 6.53 -20.72 10.35
CA GLU A 300 6.96 -21.75 11.30
C GLU A 300 6.13 -21.70 12.59
N LEU A 301 4.89 -22.20 12.52
CA LEU A 301 3.96 -22.23 13.64
C LEU A 301 4.06 -23.53 14.42
N THR A 302 4.13 -23.44 15.74
CA THR A 302 4.03 -24.60 16.63
C THR A 302 2.58 -25.05 16.79
N LYS A 303 2.37 -26.33 17.16
CA LYS A 303 1.03 -26.84 17.53
C LYS A 303 0.41 -26.05 18.68
N GLU A 304 1.24 -25.60 19.63
CA GLU A 304 0.79 -24.77 20.75
C GLU A 304 0.30 -23.40 20.27
N GLN A 305 1.02 -22.73 19.37
CA GLN A 305 0.61 -21.45 18.79
C GLN A 305 -0.70 -21.58 18.00
N LEU A 306 -0.82 -22.61 17.16
CA LEU A 306 -2.05 -22.88 16.42
C LEU A 306 -3.24 -23.13 17.36
N LYS A 307 -3.01 -23.86 18.47
CA LYS A 307 -4.02 -24.08 19.50
C LYS A 307 -4.39 -22.78 20.23
N LYS A 308 -3.42 -21.96 20.64
CA LYS A 308 -3.67 -20.67 21.31
C LYS A 308 -4.55 -19.74 20.44
N ALA A 309 -4.23 -19.63 19.15
CA ALA A 309 -5.02 -18.84 18.21
C ALA A 309 -6.45 -19.40 18.06
N TYR A 310 -6.57 -20.73 17.95
CA TYR A 310 -7.88 -21.39 17.86
C TYR A 310 -8.71 -21.17 19.14
N ASP A 311 -8.11 -21.33 20.32
CA ASP A 311 -8.77 -21.14 21.61
C ASP A 311 -9.30 -19.69 21.75
N ARG A 312 -8.55 -18.69 21.24
CA ARG A 312 -8.99 -17.29 21.17
C ARG A 312 -10.23 -17.14 20.30
N CYS A 313 -10.21 -17.72 19.09
CA CYS A 313 -11.38 -17.72 18.20
C CYS A 313 -12.59 -18.41 18.85
N TYR A 314 -12.39 -19.59 19.43
CA TYR A 314 -13.43 -20.39 20.07
C TYR A 314 -14.05 -19.66 21.26
N LYS A 315 -13.23 -18.99 22.09
CA LYS A 315 -13.73 -18.16 23.19
C LYS A 315 -14.68 -17.08 22.68
N ASN A 316 -14.28 -16.33 21.65
CA ASN A 316 -15.13 -15.32 21.02
C ASN A 316 -16.44 -15.94 20.49
N TYR A 317 -16.37 -17.13 19.88
CA TYR A 317 -17.56 -17.85 19.41
C TYR A 317 -18.57 -18.10 20.55
N ILE A 318 -18.09 -18.62 21.68
CA ILE A 318 -18.92 -18.90 22.85
C ILE A 318 -19.53 -17.62 23.43
N ASP A 319 -18.76 -16.53 23.49
CA ASP A 319 -19.26 -15.23 23.96
C ASP A 319 -20.39 -14.69 23.06
N PHE A 320 -20.28 -14.85 21.74
CA PHE A 320 -21.36 -14.48 20.82
C PHE A 320 -22.59 -15.40 20.94
N LEU A 321 -22.42 -16.71 21.18
CA LEU A 321 -23.55 -17.62 21.43
C LEU A 321 -24.29 -17.27 22.73
N LYS A 322 -23.54 -16.88 23.78
CA LYS A 322 -24.13 -16.37 25.02
C LYS A 322 -24.95 -15.10 24.75
N THR A 323 -24.39 -14.17 23.97
CA THR A 323 -25.07 -12.94 23.55
C THR A 323 -26.36 -13.25 22.78
N GLU A 324 -26.35 -14.24 21.88
CA GLU A 324 -27.55 -14.70 21.18
C GLU A 324 -28.62 -15.26 22.12
N LYS A 325 -28.23 -16.04 23.12
CA LYS A 325 -29.17 -16.56 24.13
C LYS A 325 -29.81 -15.43 24.93
N GLU A 326 -29.02 -14.44 25.34
CA GLU A 326 -29.49 -13.27 26.06
C GLU A 326 -30.47 -12.44 25.21
N PHE A 327 -30.14 -12.21 23.93
CA PHE A 327 -31.00 -11.51 22.96
C PHE A 327 -32.33 -12.25 22.76
N LYS A 328 -32.29 -13.57 22.48
CA LYS A 328 -33.50 -14.38 22.31
C LYS A 328 -34.37 -14.44 23.56
N SER A 329 -33.78 -14.30 24.75
CA SER A 329 -34.50 -14.22 26.02
C SER A 329 -35.07 -12.84 26.36
N GLY A 330 -34.81 -11.82 25.52
CA GLY A 330 -35.22 -10.44 25.76
C GLY A 330 -34.40 -9.69 26.82
N LYS A 331 -33.29 -10.27 27.32
CA LYS A 331 -32.41 -9.63 28.31
C LYS A 331 -31.63 -8.45 27.75
N ILE A 332 -31.34 -8.48 26.46
CA ILE A 332 -30.65 -7.43 25.73
C ILE A 332 -31.41 -7.11 24.45
N THR A 333 -31.24 -5.88 23.96
CA THR A 333 -31.69 -5.45 22.64
C THR A 333 -30.47 -5.15 21.77
N LEU A 334 -30.60 -5.33 20.46
CA LEU A 334 -29.55 -5.02 19.49
C LEU A 334 -29.93 -3.73 18.76
N SER A 335 -28.95 -2.87 18.52
CA SER A 335 -29.12 -1.62 17.78
C SER A 335 -29.21 -1.81 16.27
N MET A 336 -28.94 -3.01 15.76
CA MET A 336 -28.90 -3.33 14.35
C MET A 336 -29.54 -4.69 14.10
N ASP A 337 -30.01 -4.93 12.88
CA ASP A 337 -30.52 -6.25 12.46
C ASP A 337 -29.54 -7.35 12.91
N PRO A 338 -29.99 -8.34 13.71
CA PRO A 338 -29.17 -9.46 14.13
C PRO A 338 -28.50 -10.19 12.97
N LYS A 339 -29.14 -10.26 11.78
CA LYS A 339 -28.58 -10.88 10.57
C LYS A 339 -27.34 -10.15 10.07
N LEU A 340 -27.27 -8.83 10.23
CA LEU A 340 -26.12 -8.00 9.82
C LEU A 340 -25.07 -7.85 10.91
N SER A 341 -25.40 -8.20 12.15
CA SER A 341 -24.54 -8.06 13.33
C SER A 341 -24.21 -9.42 13.95
N LEU A 342 -25.00 -9.83 14.93
CA LEU A 342 -24.76 -10.96 15.81
C LEU A 342 -24.72 -12.30 15.06
N TYR A 343 -25.75 -12.61 14.27
CA TYR A 343 -25.86 -13.87 13.56
C TYR A 343 -24.79 -14.03 12.48
N ARG A 344 -24.42 -12.95 11.79
CA ARG A 344 -23.28 -12.96 10.86
C ARG A 344 -21.98 -13.28 11.58
N THR A 345 -21.74 -12.65 12.73
CA THR A 345 -20.52 -12.87 13.52
C THR A 345 -20.46 -14.30 14.06
N ILE A 346 -21.58 -14.85 14.53
CA ILE A 346 -21.70 -16.27 14.94
C ILE A 346 -21.43 -17.20 13.76
N LYS A 347 -22.01 -16.93 12.58
CA LYS A 347 -21.79 -17.73 11.36
C LYS A 347 -20.31 -17.72 10.94
N TYR A 348 -19.65 -16.57 11.04
CA TYR A 348 -18.22 -16.42 10.81
C TYR A 348 -17.41 -17.30 11.79
N HIS A 349 -17.61 -17.17 13.10
CA HIS A 349 -16.89 -18.00 14.07
C HIS A 349 -17.17 -19.49 13.89
N LYS A 350 -18.42 -19.85 13.62
CA LYS A 350 -18.82 -21.24 13.39
C LYS A 350 -18.05 -21.89 12.23
N LYS A 351 -17.77 -21.12 11.18
CA LYS A 351 -16.97 -21.55 10.01
C LYS A 351 -15.54 -21.94 10.40
N HIS A 352 -14.94 -21.26 11.38
CA HIS A 352 -13.50 -21.36 11.66
C HIS A 352 -13.16 -22.10 12.95
N CYS A 353 -13.99 -21.99 13.98
CA CYS A 353 -13.63 -22.43 15.34
C CYS A 353 -14.86 -22.82 16.20
N SER A 354 -15.69 -23.75 15.72
CA SER A 354 -16.87 -24.21 16.47
C SER A 354 -16.64 -25.42 17.37
N ASP A 355 -15.56 -26.17 17.16
CA ASP A 355 -15.27 -27.39 17.91
C ASP A 355 -14.50 -27.08 19.19
N ASN A 356 -14.96 -27.61 20.32
CA ASN A 356 -14.28 -27.49 21.61
C ASN A 356 -12.96 -28.27 21.60
N ASN A 357 -11.93 -27.75 22.27
CA ASN A 357 -10.59 -28.36 22.39
C ASN A 357 -9.90 -28.73 21.06
N SER A 358 -10.23 -28.02 19.97
CA SER A 358 -9.62 -28.22 18.66
C SER A 358 -8.42 -27.28 18.43
N THR A 359 -7.86 -27.27 17.22
CA THR A 359 -6.72 -26.45 16.81
C THR A 359 -6.75 -26.20 15.30
N PHE A 360 -6.18 -25.07 14.85
CA PHE A 360 -5.97 -24.85 13.42
C PHE A 360 -4.95 -25.86 12.88
N LYS A 361 -5.23 -26.44 11.70
CA LYS A 361 -4.34 -27.46 11.09
C LYS A 361 -3.04 -26.88 10.53
N GLY A 362 -2.97 -25.56 10.37
CA GLY A 362 -1.78 -24.86 9.91
C GLY A 362 -2.09 -23.44 9.47
N ILE A 363 -1.10 -22.81 8.84
CA ILE A 363 -1.16 -21.40 8.45
C ILE A 363 -2.33 -21.06 7.52
N LYS A 364 -2.77 -21.98 6.64
CA LYS A 364 -3.92 -21.72 5.76
C LYS A 364 -5.21 -21.49 6.52
N GLU A 365 -5.51 -22.35 7.50
CA GLU A 365 -6.71 -22.19 8.33
C GLU A 365 -6.58 -20.97 9.24
N LEU A 366 -5.39 -20.73 9.82
CA LEU A 366 -5.12 -19.55 10.65
C LEU A 366 -5.32 -18.24 9.88
N LEU A 367 -4.74 -18.11 8.68
CA LEU A 367 -4.87 -16.90 7.85
C LEU A 367 -6.29 -16.72 7.32
N ALA A 368 -6.96 -17.81 6.94
CA ALA A 368 -8.36 -17.73 6.53
C ALA A 368 -9.24 -17.19 7.68
N TRP A 369 -8.97 -17.62 8.92
CA TRP A 369 -9.65 -17.10 10.10
C TRP A 369 -9.32 -15.62 10.37
N ALA A 370 -8.03 -15.27 10.39
CA ALA A 370 -7.57 -13.91 10.65
C ALA A 370 -8.05 -12.92 9.59
N ASN A 371 -8.05 -13.32 8.32
CA ASN A 371 -8.54 -12.47 7.24
C ASN A 371 -10.06 -12.26 7.29
N ASP A 372 -10.82 -13.33 7.48
CA ASP A 372 -12.27 -13.21 7.65
C ASP A 372 -12.61 -12.45 8.95
N TYR A 373 -11.75 -12.48 9.97
CA TYR A 373 -11.89 -11.66 11.19
C TYR A 373 -11.87 -10.17 10.83
N GLU A 374 -10.80 -9.72 10.17
CA GLU A 374 -10.64 -8.33 9.74
C GLU A 374 -11.80 -7.89 8.85
N LYS A 375 -12.20 -8.74 7.90
CA LYS A 375 -13.40 -8.51 7.09
C LYS A 375 -14.65 -8.31 7.94
N ASN A 376 -14.90 -9.22 8.88
CA ASN A 376 -16.10 -9.20 9.72
C ASN A 376 -16.10 -7.98 10.66
N TYR A 377 -14.94 -7.63 11.22
CA TYR A 377 -14.72 -6.48 12.09
C TYR A 377 -15.00 -5.17 11.36
N ASN A 378 -14.39 -4.96 10.20
CA ASN A 378 -14.56 -3.73 9.42
C ASN A 378 -15.97 -3.58 8.84
N ILE A 379 -16.61 -4.66 8.38
CA ILE A 379 -18.05 -4.63 8.02
C ILE A 379 -18.88 -4.17 9.23
N SER A 380 -18.62 -4.72 10.41
CA SER A 380 -19.39 -4.37 11.62
C SER A 380 -19.19 -2.91 12.01
N GLY A 381 -17.96 -2.41 11.96
CA GLY A 381 -17.65 -1.00 12.21
C GLY A 381 -18.34 -0.08 11.20
N PHE A 382 -18.23 -0.38 9.91
CA PHE A 382 -18.84 0.40 8.84
C PHE A 382 -20.37 0.44 8.96
N LEU A 383 -21.01 -0.71 9.16
CA LEU A 383 -22.46 -0.79 9.33
C LEU A 383 -22.92 -0.01 10.56
N ARG A 384 -22.27 -0.16 11.73
CA ARG A 384 -22.65 0.61 12.94
C ARG A 384 -22.58 2.12 12.72
N ALA A 385 -21.63 2.60 11.93
CA ALA A 385 -21.47 4.02 11.64
C ALA A 385 -22.43 4.54 10.55
N ASN A 386 -22.94 3.69 9.67
CA ASN A 386 -23.61 4.11 8.43
C ASN A 386 -24.96 3.41 8.16
N ILE A 387 -25.52 2.66 9.11
CA ILE A 387 -26.68 1.78 8.88
C ILE A 387 -27.90 2.52 8.30
N ASP A 388 -28.10 3.78 8.70
CA ASP A 388 -29.20 4.65 8.28
C ASP A 388 -28.83 5.54 7.08
N ASN A 389 -27.62 5.41 6.53
CA ASN A 389 -27.17 6.18 5.37
C ASN A 389 -27.35 5.35 4.08
N PRO A 390 -28.39 5.61 3.28
CA PRO A 390 -28.70 4.83 2.08
C PRO A 390 -27.67 5.01 0.96
N GLU A 391 -26.86 6.07 1.00
CA GLU A 391 -25.75 6.27 0.06
C GLU A 391 -24.51 5.45 0.42
N LYS A 392 -24.46 4.88 1.63
CA LYS A 392 -23.34 4.08 2.16
C LYS A 392 -23.73 2.60 2.33
N VAL A 393 -24.94 2.32 2.79
CA VAL A 393 -25.49 0.97 2.94
C VAL A 393 -26.71 0.81 2.03
N ILE A 394 -26.55 0.04 0.97
CA ILE A 394 -27.56 -0.13 -0.09
C ILE A 394 -28.22 -1.49 0.06
N TYR A 395 -29.53 -1.51 0.32
CA TYR A 395 -30.30 -2.75 0.41
C TYR A 395 -30.94 -3.09 -0.93
N LYS A 396 -30.56 -4.22 -1.53
CA LYS A 396 -31.25 -4.78 -2.69
C LYS A 396 -32.57 -5.38 -2.21
N ASN A 397 -33.69 -4.70 -2.48
CA ASN A 397 -35.01 -5.28 -2.25
C ASN A 397 -35.18 -6.49 -3.17
N SER A 398 -35.79 -7.56 -2.65
CA SER A 398 -36.00 -8.86 -3.31
C SER A 398 -36.86 -8.82 -4.59
N ASN A 399 -37.23 -7.64 -5.07
CA ASN A 399 -37.82 -7.39 -6.38
C ASN A 399 -37.16 -6.13 -6.96
N ASN A 400 -36.30 -6.31 -7.97
CA ASN A 400 -35.61 -5.28 -8.75
C ASN A 400 -36.27 -3.88 -8.70
N LYS A 401 -35.81 -3.03 -7.77
CA LYS A 401 -35.84 -1.56 -7.82
C LYS A 401 -35.05 -1.03 -6.62
N ILE A 402 -34.00 -0.26 -6.92
CA ILE A 402 -33.25 0.53 -5.95
C ILE A 402 -34.23 1.55 -5.36
N ASN A 403 -34.73 1.31 -4.15
CA ASN A 403 -35.54 2.29 -3.44
C ASN A 403 -34.61 3.28 -2.75
N ASN A 404 -34.28 4.38 -3.45
CA ASN A 404 -33.87 5.61 -2.80
C ASN A 404 -35.07 6.11 -1.99
N LYS A 405 -35.10 5.81 -0.69
CA LYS A 405 -36.04 6.47 0.22
C LYS A 405 -35.61 7.93 0.35
N THR A 406 -36.20 8.78 -0.48
CA THR A 406 -36.38 10.19 -0.17
C THR A 406 -37.14 10.29 1.14
N THR A 407 -36.51 10.89 2.14
CA THR A 407 -37.14 11.40 3.35
C THR A 407 -38.17 12.44 2.96
N ASN A 408 -39.46 12.07 2.95
CA ASN A 408 -40.53 13.04 3.13
C ASN A 408 -40.65 13.31 4.63
N LYS A 409 -40.33 14.55 4.99
CA LYS A 409 -40.78 15.19 6.21
C LYS A 409 -42.30 15.34 6.15
N GLU A 410 -42.98 14.94 7.23
CA GLU A 410 -44.10 15.68 7.80
C GLU A 410 -43.85 15.83 9.29
#